data_AF-A0A1V9Z4F0-F1
#
_entry.id   AF-A0A1V9Z4F0-F1
#
_cell.length_a   1.000
_cell.length_b   1.000
_cell.length_c   1.000
_cell.angle_alpha   90.00
_cell.angle_beta   90.00
_cell.angle_gamma   90.00
#
_symmetry.space_group_name_H-M   'P 1'
#
loop_
_entity.id
_entity.type
_entity.pdbx_description
1 polymer ?
#
loop_
_entity_poly.entity_id
_entity_poly.type
_entity_poly.pdbx_seq_one_letter_code
_entity_poly.pdbx_strand_id
1 'polypeptide(L)'
;MAEPSVAPVEGIKVDVFGSYEALDQDSGKFYTEYILRCNVQDPGRLRTWNTARRYREFCAIDILLREKYPHLASSFPSLPSKKYLGSSLSSDFVEKRQRDLDQYISSLLNLYPQLLQDELVDEFLELSCH
;
A
#
# COMPACT_ATOMS: atom_id res chain seq x y z
N MET A 1 -29.70 -25.60 -18.29
CA MET A 1 -29.64 -24.28 -17.63
C MET A 1 -28.30 -24.23 -16.93
N ALA A 2 -27.34 -23.48 -17.47
CA ALA A 2 -26.04 -23.29 -16.84
C ALA A 2 -26.15 -22.11 -15.87
N GLU A 3 -25.73 -22.29 -14.63
CA GLU A 3 -25.55 -21.19 -13.69
C GLU A 3 -24.52 -20.20 -14.25
N PRO A 4 -24.72 -18.88 -14.09
CA PRO A 4 -23.67 -17.94 -14.40
C PRO A 4 -22.53 -18.16 -13.42
N SER A 5 -21.39 -18.64 -13.94
CA SER A 5 -20.11 -18.62 -13.26
C SER A 5 -19.81 -17.19 -12.83
N VAL A 6 -19.98 -16.90 -11.55
CA VAL A 6 -19.53 -15.64 -10.95
C VAL A 6 -18.02 -15.63 -11.10
N ALA A 7 -17.52 -14.84 -12.06
CA ALA A 7 -16.10 -14.58 -12.18
C ALA A 7 -15.61 -14.03 -10.83
N PRO A 8 -14.48 -14.53 -10.29
CA PRO A 8 -13.93 -13.99 -9.06
C PRO A 8 -13.69 -12.50 -9.28
N VAL A 9 -14.08 -11.69 -8.30
CA VAL A 9 -13.92 -10.24 -8.34
C VAL A 9 -12.46 -9.94 -8.68
N GLU A 10 -12.27 -9.25 -9.79
CA GLU A 10 -10.99 -8.83 -10.34
C GLU A 10 -10.24 -7.97 -9.32
N GLY A 11 -9.22 -8.57 -8.72
CA GLY A 11 -8.48 -7.97 -7.62
C GLY A 11 -7.20 -7.32 -8.10
N ILE A 12 -6.79 -6.24 -7.43
CA ILE A 12 -5.42 -5.76 -7.52
C ILE A 12 -4.50 -6.63 -6.66
N LYS A 13 -3.30 -6.91 -7.15
CA LYS A 13 -2.19 -7.41 -6.34
C LYS A 13 -1.17 -6.30 -6.17
N VAL A 14 -0.86 -5.96 -4.92
CA VAL A 14 0.16 -4.96 -4.57
C VAL A 14 1.31 -5.65 -3.87
N ASP A 15 2.52 -5.44 -4.36
CA ASP A 15 3.77 -5.95 -3.77
C ASP A 15 4.75 -4.80 -3.50
N VAL A 16 5.37 -4.73 -2.32
CA VAL A 16 6.43 -3.77 -2.00
C VAL A 16 7.79 -4.42 -2.22
N PHE A 17 8.42 -4.13 -3.35
CA PHE A 17 9.55 -4.94 -3.84
C PHE A 17 10.90 -4.21 -3.89
N GLY A 18 10.94 -2.91 -3.59
CA GLY A 18 12.18 -2.15 -3.57
C GLY A 18 12.07 -0.87 -2.77
N SER A 19 13.20 -0.17 -2.66
CA SER A 19 13.28 1.14 -2.03
C SER A 19 14.44 1.95 -2.59
N TYR A 20 14.38 3.26 -2.41
CA TYR A 20 15.50 4.17 -2.67
C TYR A 20 15.51 5.32 -1.67
N GLU A 21 16.65 5.98 -1.56
CA GLU A 21 16.81 7.19 -0.76
C GLU A 21 16.47 8.42 -1.61
N ALA A 22 15.61 9.28 -1.07
CA ALA A 22 15.16 10.53 -1.67
C ALA A 22 15.49 11.71 -0.75
N LEU A 23 15.68 12.89 -1.32
CA LEU A 23 15.93 14.12 -0.57
C LEU A 23 14.64 14.94 -0.47
N ASP A 24 14.21 15.22 0.75
CA ASP A 24 13.10 16.11 1.04
C ASP A 24 13.57 17.56 0.79
N GLN A 25 13.10 18.19 -0.27
CA GLN A 25 13.61 19.50 -0.71
C GLN A 25 13.34 20.61 0.31
N ASP A 26 12.24 20.50 1.05
CA ASP A 26 11.85 21.50 2.05
C ASP A 26 12.68 21.38 3.33
N SER A 27 12.89 20.16 3.82
CA SER A 27 13.62 19.92 5.07
C SER A 27 15.11 19.66 4.90
N GLY A 28 15.58 19.40 3.67
CA GLY A 28 16.95 19.02 3.34
C GLY A 28 17.37 17.66 3.91
N LYS A 29 16.40 16.82 4.32
CA LYS A 29 16.66 15.53 4.96
C LYS A 29 16.39 14.37 4.02
N PHE A 30 17.30 13.41 4.03
CA PHE A 30 17.08 12.16 3.32
C PHE A 30 16.00 11.31 3.98
N TYR A 31 15.25 10.59 3.16
CA TYR A 31 14.24 9.63 3.58
C TYR A 31 14.16 8.46 2.60
N THR A 32 13.57 7.36 3.04
CA THR A 32 13.36 6.18 2.19
C THR A 32 11.97 6.21 1.57
N GLU A 33 11.92 6.03 0.25
CA GLU A 33 10.71 5.68 -0.50
C GLU A 33 10.69 4.19 -0.78
N TYR A 34 9.51 3.59 -0.67
CA TYR A 34 9.26 2.18 -0.96
C TYR A 34 8.50 2.10 -2.28
N ILE A 35 8.88 1.16 -3.13
CA ILE A 35 8.29 0.98 -4.45
C ILE A 35 7.20 -0.08 -4.35
N LEU A 36 5.95 0.33 -4.60
CA LEU A 36 4.78 -0.53 -4.68
C LEU A 36 4.56 -0.89 -6.14
N ARG A 37 4.49 -2.18 -6.46
CA ARG A 37 4.04 -2.68 -7.76
C ARG A 37 2.57 -3.03 -7.68
N CYS A 38 1.77 -2.34 -8.48
CA CYS A 38 0.35 -2.57 -8.62
C CYS A 38 0.11 -3.43 -9.86
N ASN A 39 -0.60 -4.55 -9.73
CA ASN A 39 -1.03 -5.40 -10.84
C ASN A 39 -2.54 -5.56 -10.79
N VAL A 40 -3.25 -5.00 -11.76
CA VAL A 40 -4.70 -5.14 -11.91
C VAL A 40 -4.97 -6.07 -13.09
N GLN A 41 -5.81 -7.08 -12.83
CA GLN A 41 -6.29 -7.98 -13.85
C GLN A 41 -7.75 -7.64 -14.16
N ASP A 42 -7.96 -6.87 -15.23
CA ASP A 42 -9.29 -6.59 -15.80
C ASP A 42 -9.60 -7.60 -16.92
N PRO A 43 -10.86 -7.74 -17.40
CA PRO A 43 -11.21 -8.75 -18.37
C PRO A 43 -10.61 -8.32 -19.71
N GLY A 44 -9.53 -9.01 -20.12
CA GLY A 44 -8.82 -8.73 -21.37
C GLY A 44 -7.79 -7.60 -21.28
N ARG A 45 -7.50 -7.03 -20.09
CA ARG A 45 -6.43 -6.02 -19.92
C ARG A 45 -5.64 -6.28 -18.64
N LEU A 46 -4.34 -6.48 -18.79
CA LEU A 46 -3.38 -6.47 -17.67
C LEU A 46 -2.83 -5.04 -17.54
N ARG A 47 -3.01 -4.42 -16.37
CA ARG A 47 -2.38 -3.13 -16.04
C ARG A 47 -1.36 -3.35 -14.93
N THR A 48 -0.14 -2.90 -15.17
CA THR A 48 0.94 -2.93 -14.17
C THR A 48 1.63 -1.58 -14.14
N TRP A 49 1.78 -1.02 -12.96
CA TRP A 49 2.54 0.21 -12.73
C TRP A 49 3.24 0.16 -11.37
N ASN A 50 4.15 1.11 -11.15
CA ASN A 50 4.82 1.30 -9.89
C ASN A 50 4.49 2.69 -9.34
N THR A 51 4.19 2.77 -8.05
CA THR A 51 4.16 4.04 -7.29
C THR A 51 5.21 3.99 -6.18
N ALA A 52 5.66 5.14 -5.72
CA ALA A 52 6.65 5.27 -4.66
C ALA A 52 6.04 6.01 -3.46
N ARG A 53 6.12 5.40 -2.28
CA ARG A 53 5.56 5.96 -1.04
C ARG A 53 6.54 5.86 0.10
N ARG A 54 6.70 6.91 0.89
CA ARG A 54 7.45 6.88 2.14
C ARG A 54 6.58 6.36 3.28
N TYR A 55 7.22 5.82 4.31
CA TYR A 55 6.52 5.28 5.49
C TYR A 55 5.52 6.24 6.16
N ARG A 56 5.77 7.56 6.13
CA ARG A 56 4.83 8.54 6.69
C ARG A 56 3.52 8.63 5.91
N GLU A 57 3.52 8.39 4.61
CA GLU A 57 2.30 8.33 3.80
C GLU A 57 1.48 7.09 4.15
N PHE A 58 2.12 5.94 4.39
CA PHE A 58 1.45 4.76 4.93
C PHE A 58 0.79 5.04 6.30
N CYS A 59 1.44 5.82 7.18
CA CYS A 59 0.81 6.25 8.43
C CYS A 59 -0.41 7.13 8.19
N ALA A 60 -0.32 8.06 7.24
CA ALA A 60 -1.41 9.00 6.95
C ALA A 60 -2.65 8.24 6.44
N ILE A 61 -2.48 7.35 5.46
CA ILE A 61 -3.61 6.57 4.93
C ILE A 61 -4.19 5.61 5.98
N ASP A 62 -3.38 4.97 6.83
CA ASP A 62 -3.89 4.11 7.91
C ASP A 62 -4.78 4.89 8.88
N ILE A 63 -4.35 6.09 9.29
CA ILE A 63 -5.14 6.97 10.16
C ILE A 63 -6.44 7.38 9.47
N LEU A 64 -6.36 7.89 8.25
CA LEU A 64 -7.52 8.39 7.49
C LEU A 64 -8.54 7.28 7.23
N LEU A 65 -8.09 6.07 6.87
CA LEU A 65 -8.99 4.93 6.68
C LEU A 65 -9.65 4.49 8.00
N ARG A 66 -8.92 4.47 9.12
CA ARG A 66 -9.50 4.13 10.43
C ARG A 66 -10.51 5.17 10.90
N GLU A 67 -10.27 6.45 10.62
CA GLU A 67 -11.20 7.54 10.92
C GLU A 67 -12.45 7.49 10.04
N LYS A 68 -12.29 7.18 8.74
CA LYS A 68 -13.39 7.04 7.78
C LYS A 68 -14.24 5.79 8.03
N TYR A 69 -13.61 4.70 8.46
CA TYR A 69 -14.24 3.40 8.73
C TYR A 69 -14.05 2.95 10.18
N PRO A 70 -14.59 3.67 11.17
CA PRO A 70 -14.34 3.38 12.59
C PRO A 70 -14.87 2.01 13.02
N HIS A 71 -15.89 1.49 12.33
CA HIS A 71 -16.45 0.16 12.56
C HIS A 71 -15.53 -0.97 12.06
N LEU A 72 -14.61 -0.69 11.14
CA LEU A 72 -13.59 -1.64 10.65
C LEU A 72 -12.21 -1.41 11.28
N ALA A 73 -12.00 -0.26 11.90
CA ALA A 73 -10.70 0.18 12.39
C ALA A 73 -10.02 -0.82 13.34
N SER A 74 -10.77 -1.55 14.17
CA SER A 74 -10.22 -2.58 15.07
C SER A 74 -9.80 -3.86 14.35
N SER A 75 -10.33 -4.10 13.15
CA SER A 75 -10.06 -5.28 12.32
C SER A 75 -9.01 -5.07 11.24
N PHE A 76 -8.64 -3.81 10.95
CA PHE A 76 -7.55 -3.51 10.02
C PHE A 76 -6.22 -4.07 10.53
N PRO A 77 -5.36 -4.59 9.62
CA PRO A 77 -4.03 -5.07 9.98
C PRO A 77 -3.23 -3.97 10.69
N SER A 78 -2.33 -4.35 11.58
CA SER A 78 -1.49 -3.38 12.29
C SER A 78 -0.41 -2.81 11.36
N LEU A 79 -0.33 -1.49 11.26
CA LEU A 79 0.77 -0.84 10.57
C LEU A 79 2.08 -1.08 11.34
N PRO A 80 3.20 -1.43 10.68
CA PRO A 80 4.48 -1.62 11.36
C PRO A 80 4.86 -0.39 12.17
N SER A 81 5.28 -0.57 13.42
CA SER A 81 5.48 0.53 14.36
C SER A 81 6.63 1.48 13.96
N LYS A 82 6.58 2.71 14.46
CA LYS A 82 7.67 3.69 14.34
C LYS A 82 8.94 3.31 15.13
N LYS A 83 8.82 2.43 16.13
CA LYS A 83 9.90 2.14 17.08
C LYS A 83 10.87 1.13 16.50
N TYR A 84 11.93 1.65 15.89
CA TYR A 84 13.15 0.89 15.69
C TYR A 84 14.31 1.67 16.30
N LEU A 85 15.14 0.97 17.05
CA LEU A 85 16.37 1.52 17.62
C LEU A 85 17.41 1.59 16.49
N GLY A 86 17.46 2.68 15.73
CA GLY A 86 18.39 2.83 14.61
C GLY A 86 18.04 3.95 13.63
N SER A 87 18.94 4.19 12.67
CA SER A 87 18.69 5.13 11.56
C SER A 87 17.62 4.57 10.62
N SER A 88 16.69 5.42 10.16
CA SER A 88 15.70 4.99 9.17
C SER A 88 16.28 4.68 7.79
N LEU A 89 17.57 4.96 7.59
CA LEU A 89 18.31 4.72 6.36
C LEU A 89 19.20 3.47 6.45
N SER A 90 19.27 2.78 7.59
CA SER A 90 20.06 1.55 7.66
C SER A 90 19.40 0.45 6.83
N SER A 91 20.21 -0.31 6.09
CA SER A 91 19.73 -1.40 5.21
C SER A 91 18.78 -2.35 5.93
N ASP A 92 19.16 -2.84 7.11
CA ASP A 92 18.38 -3.80 7.89
C ASP A 92 17.00 -3.26 8.27
N PHE A 93 16.94 -1.96 8.57
CA PHE A 93 15.69 -1.29 8.89
C PHE A 93 14.81 -1.13 7.66
N VAL A 94 15.41 -0.69 6.55
CA VAL A 94 14.71 -0.48 5.28
C VAL A 94 14.14 -1.81 4.77
N GLU A 95 14.94 -2.88 4.75
CA GLU A 95 14.50 -4.20 4.32
C GLU A 95 13.41 -4.78 5.22
N LYS A 96 13.56 -4.67 6.55
CA LYS A 96 12.53 -5.14 7.47
C LYS A 96 11.24 -4.37 7.27
N ARG A 97 11.32 -3.04 7.19
CA ARG A 97 10.16 -2.19 6.97
C ARG A 97 9.49 -2.46 5.62
N GLN A 98 10.28 -2.69 4.56
CA GLN A 98 9.75 -3.06 3.25
C GLN A 98 8.87 -4.31 3.36
N ARG A 99 9.37 -5.38 4.00
CA ARG A 99 8.60 -6.62 4.22
C ARG A 99 7.35 -6.41 5.06
N ASP A 100 7.43 -5.61 6.11
CA ASP A 100 6.27 -5.36 6.96
C ASP A 100 5.21 -4.50 6.24
N LEU A 101 5.63 -3.53 5.41
CA LEU A 101 4.73 -2.71 4.61
C LEU A 101 4.06 -3.53 3.50
N ASP A 102 4.81 -4.45 2.87
CA ASP A 102 4.28 -5.43 1.92
C ASP A 102 3.15 -6.26 2.53
N GLN A 103 3.40 -6.83 3.71
CA GLN A 103 2.40 -7.60 4.44
C GLN A 103 1.20 -6.76 4.83
N TYR A 104 1.42 -5.53 5.30
CA TYR A 104 0.34 -4.62 5.70
C TYR A 104 -0.60 -4.31 4.52
N ILE A 105 -0.06 -3.81 3.39
CA ILE A 105 -0.91 -3.35 2.28
C ILE A 105 -1.59 -4.52 1.58
N SER A 106 -0.88 -5.63 1.37
CA SER A 106 -1.48 -6.84 0.80
C SER A 106 -2.59 -7.39 1.69
N SER A 107 -2.38 -7.46 3.01
CA SER A 107 -3.41 -7.92 3.95
C SER A 107 -4.63 -6.98 3.98
N LEU A 108 -4.39 -5.66 3.97
CA LEU A 108 -5.47 -4.67 3.98
C LEU A 108 -6.37 -4.82 2.76
N LEU A 109 -5.78 -4.89 1.56
CA LEU A 109 -6.55 -4.97 0.31
C LEU A 109 -7.20 -6.35 0.11
N ASN A 110 -6.56 -7.42 0.60
CA ASN A 110 -7.16 -8.76 0.57
C ASN A 110 -8.36 -8.90 1.52
N LEU A 111 -8.28 -8.31 2.72
CA LEU A 111 -9.37 -8.33 3.70
C LEU A 111 -10.51 -7.37 3.34
N TYR A 112 -10.19 -6.25 2.69
CA TYR A 112 -11.15 -5.21 2.34
C TYR A 112 -11.02 -4.76 0.87
N PRO A 113 -11.38 -5.61 -0.11
CA PRO A 113 -11.28 -5.27 -1.54
C PRO A 113 -12.07 -4.02 -1.94
N GLN A 114 -13.16 -3.70 -1.21
CA GLN A 114 -13.96 -2.50 -1.43
C GLN A 114 -13.17 -1.19 -1.23
N LEU A 115 -12.05 -1.22 -0.51
CA LEU A 115 -11.19 -0.06 -0.33
C LEU A 115 -10.55 0.40 -1.65
N LEU A 116 -10.53 -0.43 -2.69
CA LEU A 116 -10.05 -0.03 -4.02
C LEU A 116 -10.93 1.00 -4.72
N GLN A 117 -12.15 1.21 -4.22
CA GLN A 117 -13.06 2.27 -4.69
C GLN A 117 -12.96 3.52 -3.81
N ASP A 118 -12.13 3.50 -2.76
CA ASP A 118 -11.91 4.63 -1.88
C ASP A 118 -10.91 5.60 -2.50
N GLU A 119 -11.27 6.88 -2.57
CA GLU A 119 -10.41 7.95 -3.08
C GLU A 119 -9.05 8.04 -2.39
N LEU A 120 -8.95 7.71 -1.09
CA LEU A 120 -7.70 7.70 -0.34
C LEU A 120 -6.76 6.60 -0.85
N VAL A 121 -7.31 5.44 -1.20
CA VAL A 121 -6.53 4.30 -1.72
C VAL A 121 -6.21 4.51 -3.20
N ASP A 122 -7.14 5.08 -3.96
CA ASP A 122 -6.88 5.50 -5.34
C ASP A 122 -5.72 6.49 -5.40
N GLU A 123 -5.76 7.57 -4.61
CA GLU A 123 -4.67 8.55 -4.58
C GLU A 123 -3.34 7.90 -4.17
N PHE A 124 -3.35 7.02 -3.16
CA PHE A 124 -2.14 6.39 -2.65
C PHE A 124 -1.54 5.36 -3.61
N LEU A 125 -2.36 4.60 -4.34
CA LEU A 125 -1.91 3.58 -5.29
C LEU A 125 -1.87 4.08 -6.74
N GLU A 126 -2.38 5.29 -7.01
CA GLU A 126 -2.53 5.88 -8.34
C GLU A 126 -3.38 5.01 -9.29
N LEU A 127 -4.51 4.49 -8.81
CA LEU A 127 -5.35 3.54 -9.58
C LEU A 127 -5.96 4.19 -10.83
N SER A 128 -6.43 5.44 -10.72
CA SER A 128 -7.09 6.18 -11.79
C SER A 128 -6.12 6.83 -12.79
N CYS A 129 -4.81 6.83 -12.49
CA CYS A 129 -3.79 7.42 -13.38
C CYS A 129 -3.37 6.48 -14.54
N HIS A 130 -3.84 5.23 -14.57
CA HIS A 130 -3.36 4.16 -15.47
C HIS A 130 -4.50 3.29 -16.06
#